data_AF-A0A9W6TQQ9-F1
#
_entry.id   AF-A0A9W6TQQ9-F1
#
_cell.length_a   1.000
_cell.length_b   1.000
_cell.length_c   1.000
_cell.angle_alpha   90.00
_cell.angle_beta   90.00
_cell.angle_gamma   90.00
#
_symmetry.space_group_name_H-M   'P 1'
#
loop_
_entity.id
_entity.type
_entity.pdbx_description
1 polymer ?
#
loop_
_entity_poly.entity_id
_entity_poly.type
_entity_poly.pdbx_seq_one_letter_code
_entity_poly.pdbx_strand_id
1 'polypeptide(L)'
;MNKVSPLLDEIKVLSKATESNSDPNPSGIMKDAYLSTIMDSMRVSIVAGSDPKQALDLAMNTILTAQANLRAYDQYPAVRLMLIATLFDLLHIYCQLLALQCRYADMGASIVQMTTLFGTYKAYLERTIFYRFFLARCHTLIAKYATAIGKAKDACAHLNFVVDKLLPIPTVAEASYPDAYLAVWVEVLEVAMYCCGVAATQSTPANDGTPAELQIKQIYPSRNLLEWVTRILTMDSLKHHIDQCCSYDLALAKWMWGTEGLSRRVMSEGEDAPRFTRYASLEEHRPRIFTLLHETLHRMNSSMESGETMSEIMALFGSQLVAFGKVEQGEEMLTNAIRITLRSKNVLLQTRLLADVFDLYRNKRPVEAQAAAAATKYGKKVGVLQSRIAAAQAEAATVSALLRWTAGGGGKTASTPPRG
;
A
#
# COMPACT_ATOMS: atom_id res chain seq x y z
N MET A 1 6.53 -26.97 -8.78
CA MET A 1 7.18 -25.63 -8.77
C MET A 1 8.68 -25.75 -9.11
N ASN A 2 9.06 -26.30 -10.27
CA ASN A 2 10.47 -26.53 -10.66
C ASN A 2 10.88 -25.77 -11.94
N LYS A 3 10.63 -24.45 -12.01
CA LYS A 3 10.91 -23.65 -13.23
C LYS A 3 11.99 -22.57 -13.07
N VAL A 4 12.52 -22.37 -11.87
CA VAL A 4 13.56 -21.36 -11.59
C VAL A 4 14.95 -22.00 -11.43
N SER A 5 15.04 -23.23 -10.91
CA SER A 5 16.33 -23.93 -10.74
C SER A 5 17.18 -24.01 -12.02
N PRO A 6 16.63 -24.35 -13.20
CA PRO A 6 17.43 -24.39 -14.43
C PRO A 6 18.05 -23.03 -14.79
N LEU A 7 17.34 -21.93 -14.50
CA LEU A 7 17.81 -20.56 -14.75
C LEU A 7 18.91 -20.16 -13.75
N LEU A 8 18.76 -20.57 -12.48
CA LEU A 8 19.78 -20.36 -11.46
C LEU A 8 21.05 -21.18 -11.76
N ASP A 9 20.90 -22.38 -12.32
CA ASP A 9 22.02 -23.21 -12.74
C ASP A 9 22.73 -22.62 -13.96
N GLU A 10 21.99 -22.06 -14.92
CA GLU A 10 22.56 -21.32 -16.05
C GLU A 10 23.33 -20.07 -15.60
N ILE A 11 22.79 -19.31 -14.64
CA ILE A 11 23.49 -18.16 -14.02
C ILE A 11 24.75 -18.62 -13.27
N LYS A 12 24.68 -19.74 -12.53
CA LYS A 12 25.84 -20.31 -11.84
C LYS A 12 26.91 -20.77 -12.83
N VAL A 13 26.55 -21.39 -13.94
CA VAL A 13 27.49 -21.81 -14.99
C VAL A 13 28.18 -20.59 -15.62
N LEU A 14 27.41 -19.54 -15.94
CA LEU A 14 27.96 -18.27 -16.42
C LEU A 14 28.93 -17.63 -15.41
N SER A 15 28.68 -17.80 -14.10
CA SER A 15 29.53 -17.29 -13.03
C SER A 15 30.80 -18.10 -12.74
N LYS A 16 30.86 -19.37 -13.21
CA LYS A 16 31.98 -20.31 -13.04
C LYS A 16 32.93 -20.35 -14.23
N ALA A 17 32.43 -20.11 -15.45
CA ALA A 17 33.25 -19.92 -16.65
C ALA A 17 34.22 -18.70 -16.54
N THR A 18 34.09 -17.91 -15.47
CA THR A 18 34.85 -16.70 -15.15
C THR A 18 36.07 -16.94 -14.26
N GLU A 19 36.22 -18.11 -13.61
CA GLU A 19 37.36 -18.37 -12.70
C GLU A 19 38.62 -18.87 -13.40
N SER A 20 38.53 -19.24 -14.69
CA SER A 20 39.60 -19.99 -15.36
C SER A 20 40.38 -19.25 -16.45
N ASN A 21 40.32 -17.92 -16.61
CA ASN A 21 41.22 -17.23 -17.57
C ASN A 21 41.53 -15.78 -17.20
N SER A 22 42.84 -15.49 -17.17
CA SER A 22 43.51 -14.24 -16.83
C SER A 22 43.58 -13.28 -18.03
N ASP A 23 42.52 -12.52 -18.26
CA ASP A 23 42.49 -11.28 -19.06
C ASP A 23 41.29 -10.43 -18.60
N PRO A 24 41.24 -9.10 -18.83
CA PRO A 24 40.11 -8.26 -18.45
C PRO A 24 38.89 -8.61 -19.32
N ASN A 25 38.19 -9.65 -18.90
CA ASN A 25 37.18 -10.32 -19.69
C ASN A 25 35.87 -9.49 -19.60
N PRO A 26 35.22 -9.11 -20.71
CA PRO A 26 33.92 -8.42 -20.71
C PRO A 26 32.83 -9.17 -19.91
N SER A 27 33.01 -10.47 -19.66
CA SER A 27 32.18 -11.30 -18.79
C SER A 27 32.32 -11.00 -17.28
N GLY A 28 33.47 -10.49 -16.81
CA GLY A 28 33.68 -10.07 -15.43
C GLY A 28 32.92 -8.78 -15.10
N ILE A 29 33.00 -7.80 -16.01
CA ILE A 29 32.26 -6.53 -15.92
C ILE A 29 30.74 -6.77 -15.91
N MET A 30 30.27 -7.75 -16.69
CA MET A 30 28.88 -8.19 -16.69
C MET A 30 28.42 -8.72 -15.32
N LYS A 31 29.23 -9.58 -14.70
CA LYS A 31 28.95 -10.19 -13.39
C LYS A 31 28.84 -9.11 -12.31
N ASP A 32 29.74 -8.14 -12.30
CA ASP A 32 29.78 -7.08 -11.30
C ASP A 32 28.58 -6.13 -11.40
N ALA A 33 28.23 -5.67 -12.61
CA ALA A 33 27.09 -4.77 -12.80
C ALA A 33 25.73 -5.45 -12.54
N TYR A 34 25.57 -6.71 -12.95
CA TYR A 34 24.37 -7.51 -12.66
C TYR A 34 24.21 -7.75 -11.15
N LEU A 35 25.25 -8.21 -10.47
CA LEU A 35 25.22 -8.46 -9.03
C LEU A 35 25.03 -7.16 -8.23
N SER A 36 25.68 -6.06 -8.63
CA SER A 36 25.48 -4.75 -8.01
C SER A 36 24.02 -4.34 -8.06
N THR A 37 23.35 -4.53 -9.20
CA THR A 37 21.91 -4.19 -9.34
C THR A 37 21.03 -5.00 -8.40
N ILE A 38 21.31 -6.30 -8.25
CA ILE A 38 20.56 -7.17 -7.32
C ILE A 38 20.81 -6.75 -5.87
N MET A 39 22.06 -6.51 -5.50
CA MET A 39 22.44 -6.08 -4.15
C MET A 39 21.81 -4.72 -3.81
N ASP A 40 21.82 -3.78 -4.74
CA ASP A 40 21.18 -2.47 -4.57
C ASP A 40 19.66 -2.62 -4.45
N SER A 41 19.03 -3.55 -5.16
CA SER A 41 17.60 -3.86 -5.00
C SER A 41 17.27 -4.43 -3.62
N MET A 42 18.11 -5.32 -3.08
CA MET A 42 17.96 -5.81 -1.70
C MET A 42 18.15 -4.67 -0.70
N ARG A 43 19.14 -3.80 -0.92
CA ARG A 43 19.38 -2.62 -0.10
C ARG A 43 18.18 -1.68 -0.09
N VAL A 44 17.56 -1.42 -1.24
CA VAL A 44 16.31 -0.64 -1.33
C VAL A 44 15.24 -1.23 -0.42
N SER A 45 15.04 -2.55 -0.46
CA SER A 45 14.03 -3.24 0.34
C SER A 45 14.27 -3.08 1.85
N ILE A 46 15.54 -3.14 2.29
CA ILE A 46 15.93 -2.97 3.69
C ILE A 46 15.77 -1.50 4.12
N VAL A 47 16.25 -0.56 3.31
CA VAL A 47 16.22 0.88 3.63
C VAL A 47 14.77 1.39 3.63
N ALA A 48 13.88 0.83 2.80
CA ALA A 48 12.46 1.20 2.76
C ALA A 48 11.76 1.09 4.13
N GLY A 49 12.17 0.14 4.98
CA GLY A 49 11.62 -0.01 6.33
C GLY A 49 12.14 0.98 7.37
N SER A 50 13.29 1.62 7.13
CA SER A 50 13.95 2.50 8.11
C SER A 50 14.03 3.97 7.68
N ASP A 51 14.32 4.24 6.40
CA ASP A 51 14.30 5.57 5.79
C ASP A 51 13.60 5.53 4.41
N PRO A 52 12.26 5.66 4.37
CA PRO A 52 11.50 5.68 3.13
C PRO A 52 11.90 6.78 2.14
N LYS A 53 12.49 7.89 2.61
CA LYS A 53 12.93 8.97 1.71
C LYS A 53 14.21 8.56 1.00
N GLN A 54 15.21 8.09 1.75
CA GLN A 54 16.44 7.58 1.16
C GLN A 54 16.17 6.39 0.23
N ALA A 55 15.26 5.50 0.63
CA ALA A 55 14.84 4.37 -0.19
C ALA A 55 14.23 4.81 -1.52
N LEU A 56 13.47 5.92 -1.54
CA LEU A 56 12.85 6.44 -2.76
C LEU A 56 13.92 6.90 -3.78
N ASP A 57 14.92 7.64 -3.32
CA ASP A 57 16.01 8.14 -4.16
C ASP A 57 16.89 6.97 -4.66
N LEU A 58 17.20 6.02 -3.76
CA LEU A 58 17.95 4.81 -4.12
C LEU A 58 17.18 3.96 -5.13
N ALA A 59 15.88 3.73 -4.92
CA ALA A 59 15.05 2.95 -5.83
C ALA A 59 15.02 3.53 -7.24
N MET A 60 14.88 4.85 -7.39
CA MET A 60 14.91 5.51 -8.71
C MET A 60 16.25 5.27 -9.42
N ASN A 61 17.37 5.45 -8.72
CA ASN A 61 18.69 5.21 -9.30
C ASN A 61 18.87 3.73 -9.72
N THR A 62 18.48 2.80 -8.85
CA THR A 62 18.58 1.37 -9.15
C THR A 62 17.65 0.95 -10.29
N ILE A 63 16.46 1.56 -10.43
CA ILE A 63 15.56 1.33 -11.58
C ILE A 63 16.24 1.74 -12.89
N LEU A 64 16.87 2.91 -12.94
CA LEU A 64 17.59 3.38 -14.13
C LEU A 64 18.76 2.45 -14.49
N THR A 65 19.53 2.02 -13.49
CA THR A 65 20.61 1.04 -13.68
C THR A 65 20.08 -0.31 -14.17
N ALA A 66 19.00 -0.82 -13.59
CA ALA A 66 18.38 -2.08 -14.02
C ALA A 66 17.89 -1.99 -15.48
N GLN A 67 17.30 -0.87 -15.88
CA GLN A 67 16.88 -0.63 -17.27
C GLN A 67 18.07 -0.56 -18.23
N ALA A 68 19.18 0.06 -17.84
CA ALA A 68 20.41 0.10 -18.62
C ALA A 68 21.00 -1.32 -18.80
N ASN A 69 21.07 -2.09 -17.70
CA ASN A 69 21.56 -3.45 -17.71
C ASN A 69 20.68 -4.40 -18.53
N LEU A 70 19.36 -4.21 -18.54
CA LEU A 70 18.46 -4.98 -19.42
C LEU A 70 18.76 -4.79 -20.91
N ARG A 71 19.23 -3.60 -21.32
CA ARG A 71 19.64 -3.34 -22.70
C ARG A 71 21.03 -3.92 -22.98
N ALA A 72 21.95 -3.80 -22.02
CA ALA A 72 23.32 -4.29 -22.16
C ALA A 72 23.39 -5.83 -22.25
N TYR A 73 22.51 -6.53 -21.55
CA TYR A 73 22.54 -8.00 -21.45
C TYR A 73 21.43 -8.69 -22.24
N ASP A 74 20.96 -8.07 -23.32
CA ASP A 74 19.86 -8.58 -24.15
C ASP A 74 20.10 -10.00 -24.69
N GLN A 75 21.37 -10.31 -24.95
CA GLN A 75 21.82 -11.61 -25.48
C GLN A 75 21.79 -12.77 -24.47
N TYR A 76 21.49 -12.53 -23.18
CA TYR A 76 21.50 -13.55 -22.12
C TYR A 76 20.09 -13.75 -21.52
N PRO A 77 19.29 -14.71 -22.01
CA PRO A 77 17.88 -14.85 -21.64
C PRO A 77 17.61 -15.03 -20.14
N ALA A 78 18.42 -15.84 -19.44
CA ALA A 78 18.25 -16.07 -18.00
C ALA A 78 18.56 -14.83 -17.16
N VAL A 79 19.65 -14.13 -17.48
CA VAL A 79 20.04 -12.87 -16.82
C VAL A 79 19.00 -11.80 -17.08
N ARG A 80 18.51 -11.70 -18.32
CA ARG A 80 17.46 -10.77 -18.70
C ARG A 80 16.16 -11.03 -17.94
N LEU A 81 15.72 -12.28 -17.81
CA LEU A 81 14.52 -12.62 -17.05
C LEU A 81 14.65 -12.22 -15.56
N MET A 82 15.80 -12.47 -14.94
CA MET A 82 16.04 -12.07 -13.56
C MET A 82 16.07 -10.54 -13.39
N LEU A 83 16.72 -9.82 -14.30
CA LEU A 83 16.71 -8.36 -14.30
C LEU A 83 15.31 -7.78 -14.52
N ILE A 84 14.48 -8.41 -15.35
CA ILE A 84 13.06 -8.04 -15.50
C ILE A 84 12.36 -8.19 -14.14
N ALA A 85 12.53 -9.33 -13.48
CA ALA A 85 11.91 -9.55 -12.16
C ALA A 85 12.37 -8.52 -11.12
N THR A 86 13.67 -8.26 -11.03
CA THR A 86 14.25 -7.23 -10.14
C THR A 86 13.69 -5.84 -10.46
N LEU A 87 13.55 -5.49 -11.73
CA LEU A 87 12.97 -4.20 -12.14
C LEU A 87 11.51 -4.07 -11.67
N PHE A 88 10.70 -5.12 -11.80
CA PHE A 88 9.32 -5.10 -11.32
C PHE A 88 9.22 -5.01 -9.79
N ASP A 89 10.09 -5.69 -9.05
CA ASP A 89 10.17 -5.55 -7.58
C ASP A 89 10.51 -4.12 -7.17
N LEU A 90 11.52 -3.51 -7.82
CA LEU A 90 11.93 -2.13 -7.59
C LEU A 90 10.81 -1.12 -7.92
N LEU A 91 10.16 -1.27 -9.07
CA LEU A 91 9.04 -0.40 -9.48
C LEU A 91 7.87 -0.50 -8.49
N HIS A 92 7.59 -1.72 -7.99
CA HIS A 92 6.57 -1.92 -6.97
C HIS A 92 6.91 -1.18 -5.68
N ILE A 93 8.12 -1.38 -5.14
CA ILE A 93 8.58 -0.67 -3.94
C ILE A 93 8.54 0.84 -4.14
N TYR A 94 9.02 1.33 -5.28
CA TYR A 94 9.02 2.75 -5.62
C TYR A 94 7.60 3.34 -5.57
N CYS A 95 6.62 2.65 -6.16
CA CYS A 95 5.21 3.07 -6.11
C CYS A 95 4.65 3.08 -4.67
N GLN A 96 5.01 2.08 -3.85
CA GLN A 96 4.62 2.03 -2.44
C GLN A 96 5.19 3.22 -1.65
N LEU A 97 6.47 3.54 -1.85
CA LEU A 97 7.14 4.68 -1.22
C LEU A 97 6.52 6.02 -1.62
N LEU A 98 6.15 6.18 -2.90
CA LEU A 98 5.40 7.36 -3.36
C LEU A 98 4.03 7.46 -2.68
N ALA A 99 3.33 6.33 -2.50
CA ALA A 99 2.04 6.28 -1.81
C ALA A 99 2.15 6.70 -0.34
N LEU A 100 3.18 6.24 0.39
CA LEU A 100 3.45 6.65 1.78
C LEU A 100 3.67 8.17 1.91
N GLN A 101 4.30 8.75 0.90
CA GLN A 101 4.53 10.19 0.82
C GLN A 101 3.34 10.96 0.21
N CYS A 102 2.24 10.29 -0.12
CA CYS A 102 1.06 10.85 -0.79
C CYS A 102 1.38 11.52 -2.14
N ARG A 103 2.44 11.11 -2.83
CA ARG A 103 2.84 11.62 -4.15
C ARG A 103 2.05 10.90 -5.26
N TYR A 104 0.74 11.09 -5.27
CA TYR A 104 -0.15 10.28 -6.09
C TYR A 104 0.00 10.52 -7.61
N ALA A 105 0.32 11.74 -8.05
CA ALA A 105 0.56 12.01 -9.47
C ALA A 105 1.78 11.21 -9.99
N ASP A 106 2.90 11.26 -9.24
CA ASP A 106 4.11 10.49 -9.55
C ASP A 106 3.86 8.98 -9.46
N MET A 107 3.06 8.55 -8.47
CA MET A 107 2.66 7.15 -8.33
C MET A 107 1.89 6.68 -9.57
N GLY A 108 0.91 7.46 -10.04
CA GLY A 108 0.16 7.17 -11.25
C GLY A 108 1.07 7.04 -12.48
N ALA A 109 1.98 7.99 -12.69
CA ALA A 109 2.94 7.94 -13.78
C ALA A 109 3.86 6.70 -13.71
N SER A 110 4.31 6.35 -12.50
CA SER A 110 5.17 5.17 -12.27
C SER A 110 4.43 3.86 -12.53
N ILE A 111 3.14 3.77 -12.18
CA ILE A 111 2.30 2.62 -12.49
C ILE A 111 2.06 2.52 -14.00
N VAL A 112 1.88 3.63 -14.71
CA VAL A 112 1.80 3.64 -16.19
C VAL A 112 3.08 3.10 -16.80
N GLN A 113 4.26 3.50 -16.29
CA GLN A 113 5.53 2.94 -16.72
C GLN A 113 5.60 1.42 -16.45
N MET A 114 5.24 0.99 -15.24
CA MET A 114 5.26 -0.44 -14.85
C MET A 114 4.34 -1.28 -15.74
N THR A 115 3.12 -0.82 -16.01
CA THR A 115 2.14 -1.52 -16.86
C THR A 115 2.55 -1.54 -18.34
N THR A 116 3.22 -0.47 -18.82
CA THR A 116 3.80 -0.43 -20.17
C THR A 116 4.94 -1.45 -20.29
N LEU A 117 5.86 -1.47 -19.32
CA LEU A 117 6.95 -2.47 -19.26
C LEU A 117 6.40 -3.89 -19.14
N PHE A 118 5.26 -4.08 -18.45
CA PHE A 118 4.60 -5.38 -18.35
C PHE A 118 4.14 -5.88 -19.72
N GLY A 119 3.58 -4.98 -20.55
CA GLY A 119 3.28 -5.26 -21.95
C GLY A 119 4.53 -5.64 -22.75
N THR A 120 5.61 -4.86 -22.64
CA THR A 120 6.88 -5.10 -23.34
C THR A 120 7.52 -6.44 -22.99
N TYR A 121 7.53 -6.81 -21.70
CA TYR A 121 8.18 -8.03 -21.23
C TYR A 121 7.23 -9.23 -21.06
N LYS A 122 5.98 -9.09 -21.49
CA LYS A 122 4.93 -10.11 -21.35
C LYS A 122 5.39 -11.50 -21.80
N ALA A 123 5.99 -11.58 -22.99
CA ALA A 123 6.45 -12.84 -23.58
C ALA A 123 7.52 -13.56 -22.74
N TYR A 124 8.39 -12.81 -22.03
CA TYR A 124 9.39 -13.36 -21.12
C TYR A 124 8.75 -13.90 -19.84
N LEU A 125 7.72 -13.20 -19.35
CA LEU A 125 7.07 -13.51 -18.08
C LEU A 125 6.08 -14.67 -18.21
N GLU A 126 5.26 -14.73 -19.25
CA GLU A 126 4.08 -15.60 -19.40
C GLU A 126 4.30 -17.08 -19.06
N ARG A 127 5.49 -17.61 -19.35
CA ARG A 127 5.82 -19.03 -19.13
C ARG A 127 6.38 -19.33 -17.73
N THR A 128 6.49 -18.31 -16.89
CA THR A 128 7.14 -18.33 -15.57
C THR A 128 6.15 -18.05 -14.44
N ILE A 129 6.57 -18.28 -13.20
CA ILE A 129 5.78 -17.94 -12.00
C ILE A 129 5.59 -16.42 -11.85
N PHE A 130 6.49 -15.63 -12.43
CA PHE A 130 6.50 -14.18 -12.28
C PHE A 130 5.33 -13.48 -12.98
N TYR A 131 4.76 -14.07 -14.04
CA TYR A 131 3.67 -13.45 -14.79
C TYR A 131 2.47 -13.11 -13.91
N ARG A 132 1.90 -14.12 -13.24
CA ARG A 132 0.71 -13.92 -12.39
C ARG A 132 1.02 -13.03 -11.20
N PHE A 133 2.22 -13.18 -10.63
CA PHE A 133 2.67 -12.39 -9.49
C PHE A 133 2.78 -10.89 -9.82
N PHE A 134 3.49 -10.52 -10.90
CA PHE A 134 3.62 -9.12 -11.30
C PHE A 134 2.33 -8.56 -11.89
N LEU A 135 1.51 -9.39 -12.54
CA LEU A 135 0.17 -8.98 -12.96
C LEU A 135 -0.70 -8.61 -11.75
N ALA A 136 -0.66 -9.41 -10.69
CA ALA A 136 -1.39 -9.13 -9.47
C ALA A 136 -0.91 -7.82 -8.83
N ARG A 137 0.41 -7.62 -8.71
CA ARG A 137 0.98 -6.37 -8.20
C ARG A 137 0.60 -5.14 -9.02
N CYS A 138 0.58 -5.23 -10.35
CA CYS A 138 0.11 -4.13 -11.20
C CYS A 138 -1.34 -3.76 -10.83
N HIS A 139 -2.24 -4.74 -10.75
CA HIS A 139 -3.64 -4.49 -10.40
C HIS A 139 -3.81 -3.99 -8.96
N THR A 140 -3.04 -4.51 -8.00
CA THR A 140 -3.08 -4.05 -6.60
C THR A 140 -2.59 -2.61 -6.47
N LEU A 141 -1.53 -2.21 -7.18
CA LEU A 141 -1.06 -0.82 -7.23
C LEU A 141 -2.07 0.11 -7.89
N ILE A 142 -2.70 -0.31 -9.00
CA ILE A 142 -3.78 0.46 -9.63
C ILE A 142 -4.94 0.62 -8.65
N ALA A 143 -5.33 -0.44 -7.93
CA ALA A 143 -6.36 -0.37 -6.91
C ALA A 143 -5.98 0.60 -5.78
N LYS A 144 -4.73 0.57 -5.31
CA LYS A 144 -4.22 1.51 -4.29
C LYS A 144 -4.29 2.96 -4.76
N TYR A 145 -3.88 3.22 -6.01
CA TYR A 145 -3.98 4.54 -6.63
C TYR A 145 -5.44 4.98 -6.77
N ALA A 146 -6.31 4.10 -7.29
CA ALA A 146 -7.75 4.35 -7.43
C ALA A 146 -8.40 4.70 -6.08
N THR A 147 -8.09 3.95 -5.02
CA THR A 147 -8.52 4.28 -3.65
C THR A 147 -8.04 5.66 -3.25
N ALA A 148 -6.75 5.98 -3.42
CA ALA A 148 -6.18 7.28 -3.06
C ALA A 148 -6.88 8.46 -3.75
N ILE A 149 -7.29 8.31 -5.02
CA ILE A 149 -7.98 9.35 -5.78
C ILE A 149 -9.52 9.29 -5.70
N GLY A 150 -10.09 8.49 -4.79
CA GLY A 150 -11.54 8.43 -4.57
C GLY A 150 -12.33 7.57 -5.56
N LYS A 151 -11.66 6.73 -6.36
CA LYS A 151 -12.26 5.83 -7.34
C LYS A 151 -12.44 4.42 -6.76
N ALA A 152 -13.12 4.34 -5.62
CA ALA A 152 -13.24 3.10 -4.84
C ALA A 152 -13.93 1.95 -5.61
N LYS A 153 -14.87 2.24 -6.51
CA LYS A 153 -15.52 1.21 -7.34
C LYS A 153 -14.51 0.56 -8.31
N ASP A 154 -13.68 1.37 -8.94
CA ASP A 154 -12.61 0.90 -9.82
C ASP A 154 -11.54 0.13 -9.03
N ALA A 155 -11.21 0.58 -7.82
CA ALA A 155 -10.35 -0.17 -6.91
C ALA A 155 -10.91 -1.58 -6.62
N CYS A 156 -12.19 -1.70 -6.27
CA CYS A 156 -12.85 -3.01 -6.09
C CYS A 156 -12.79 -3.87 -7.35
N ALA A 157 -12.95 -3.29 -8.54
CA ALA A 157 -12.89 -4.04 -9.80
C ALA A 157 -11.50 -4.67 -10.03
N HIS A 158 -10.43 -3.93 -9.77
CA HIS A 158 -9.06 -4.46 -9.86
C HIS A 158 -8.76 -5.49 -8.76
N LEU A 159 -9.20 -5.27 -7.52
CA LEU A 159 -9.04 -6.25 -6.44
C LEU A 159 -9.82 -7.55 -6.72
N ASN A 160 -11.04 -7.46 -7.27
CA ASN A 160 -11.78 -8.62 -7.74
C ASN A 160 -11.02 -9.40 -8.82
N PHE A 161 -10.39 -8.71 -9.77
CA PHE A 161 -9.58 -9.38 -10.77
C PHE A 161 -8.41 -10.15 -10.13
N VAL A 162 -7.72 -9.55 -9.16
CA VAL A 162 -6.63 -10.24 -8.44
C VAL A 162 -7.14 -11.48 -7.72
N VAL A 163 -8.15 -11.32 -6.86
CA VAL A 163 -8.66 -12.39 -6.01
C VAL A 163 -9.34 -13.49 -6.82
N ASP A 164 -10.19 -13.12 -7.78
CA ASP A 164 -11.06 -14.08 -8.47
C ASP A 164 -10.39 -14.71 -9.70
N LYS A 165 -9.33 -14.09 -10.26
CA LYS A 165 -8.69 -14.56 -11.51
C LYS A 165 -7.21 -14.92 -11.37
N LEU A 166 -6.47 -14.34 -10.44
CA LEU A 166 -5.01 -14.51 -10.36
C LEU A 166 -4.59 -15.41 -9.19
N LEU A 167 -5.17 -15.19 -8.02
CA LEU A 167 -4.81 -15.92 -6.81
C LEU A 167 -5.46 -17.31 -6.80
N PRO A 168 -4.70 -18.36 -6.46
CA PRO A 168 -5.29 -19.68 -6.24
C PRO A 168 -6.20 -19.63 -5.02
N ILE A 169 -7.34 -20.33 -5.07
CA ILE A 169 -8.27 -20.37 -3.94
C ILE A 169 -7.60 -21.15 -2.79
N PRO A 170 -7.43 -20.57 -1.59
CA PRO A 170 -6.89 -21.30 -0.45
C PRO A 170 -7.88 -22.38 -0.05
N THR A 171 -7.45 -23.63 0.03
CA THR A 171 -8.30 -24.73 0.50
C THR A 171 -7.94 -25.10 1.93
N VAL A 172 -8.94 -25.44 2.76
CA VAL A 172 -8.75 -25.76 4.19
C VAL A 172 -7.87 -27.02 4.39
N ALA A 173 -7.77 -27.88 3.38
CA ALA A 173 -7.00 -29.12 3.42
C ALA A 173 -5.52 -28.97 3.04
N GLU A 174 -5.12 -27.84 2.45
CA GLU A 174 -3.73 -27.60 2.09
C GLU A 174 -2.93 -27.17 3.33
N ALA A 175 -1.90 -27.94 3.67
CA ALA A 175 -1.01 -27.64 4.79
C ALA A 175 -0.05 -26.47 4.51
N SER A 176 0.06 -26.02 3.25
CA SER A 176 0.89 -24.88 2.87
C SER A 176 0.33 -24.16 1.65
N TYR A 177 0.37 -22.83 1.70
CA TYR A 177 0.01 -21.93 0.61
C TYR A 177 1.25 -21.12 0.21
N PRO A 178 1.53 -20.89 -1.09
CA PRO A 178 2.79 -20.26 -1.49
C PRO A 178 2.96 -18.84 -0.93
N ASP A 179 4.10 -18.57 -0.27
CA ASP A 179 4.44 -17.28 0.34
C ASP A 179 4.27 -16.09 -0.62
N ALA A 180 4.64 -16.28 -1.89
CA ALA A 180 4.48 -15.25 -2.92
C ALA A 180 3.01 -14.81 -3.10
N TYR A 181 2.05 -15.73 -2.95
CA TYR A 181 0.64 -15.39 -3.01
C TYR A 181 0.11 -14.85 -1.68
N LEU A 182 0.65 -15.30 -0.53
CA LEU A 182 0.34 -14.70 0.77
C LEU A 182 0.71 -13.21 0.80
N ALA A 183 1.87 -12.85 0.26
CA ALA A 183 2.28 -11.45 0.14
C ALA A 183 1.24 -10.61 -0.64
N VAL A 184 0.71 -11.14 -1.75
CA VAL A 184 -0.33 -10.46 -2.53
C VAL A 184 -1.64 -10.35 -1.74
N TRP A 185 -2.03 -11.37 -0.98
CA TRP A 185 -3.21 -11.31 -0.10
C TRP A 185 -3.09 -10.23 0.97
N VAL A 186 -1.91 -10.12 1.59
CA VAL A 186 -1.62 -9.05 2.56
C VAL A 186 -1.74 -7.68 1.90
N GLU A 187 -1.14 -7.49 0.71
CA GLU A 187 -1.27 -6.23 -0.03
C GLU A 187 -2.73 -5.90 -0.40
N VAL A 188 -3.53 -6.91 -0.76
CA VAL A 188 -4.96 -6.74 -1.04
C VAL A 188 -5.73 -6.24 0.19
N LEU A 189 -5.46 -6.82 1.37
CA LEU A 189 -6.05 -6.37 2.63
C LEU A 189 -5.59 -4.95 2.98
N GLU A 190 -4.31 -4.64 2.80
CA GLU A 190 -3.77 -3.29 3.04
C GLU A 190 -4.43 -2.24 2.14
N VAL A 191 -4.65 -2.54 0.86
CA VAL A 191 -5.30 -1.62 -0.09
C VAL A 191 -6.77 -1.44 0.25
N ALA A 192 -7.48 -2.51 0.63
CA ALA A 192 -8.90 -2.41 1.00
C ALA A 192 -9.11 -1.64 2.31
N MET A 193 -8.15 -1.73 3.24
CA MET A 193 -8.15 -0.99 4.51
C MET A 193 -7.39 0.35 4.42
N TYR A 194 -6.99 0.77 3.22
CA TYR A 194 -6.26 2.01 3.02
C TYR A 194 -7.19 3.20 3.28
N CYS A 195 -6.79 4.08 4.20
CA CYS A 195 -7.51 5.30 4.47
C CYS A 195 -7.24 6.31 3.36
N CYS A 196 -8.26 6.73 2.62
CA CYS A 196 -8.13 7.78 1.62
C CYS A 196 -8.99 8.99 1.99
N GLY A 197 -8.38 10.17 1.99
CA GLY A 197 -9.06 11.42 2.27
C GLY A 197 -9.91 11.87 1.09
N VAL A 198 -11.10 11.31 0.92
CA VAL A 198 -12.15 11.96 0.13
C VAL A 198 -13.29 12.32 1.07
N ALA A 199 -13.07 13.39 1.83
CA ALA A 199 -14.17 14.19 2.31
C ALA A 199 -14.36 15.31 1.28
N ALA A 200 -15.53 15.27 0.64
CA ALA A 200 -16.04 16.28 -0.25
C ALA A 200 -15.68 17.70 0.24
N THR A 201 -15.38 18.55 -0.74
CA THR A 201 -15.67 19.97 -0.73
C THR A 201 -16.95 20.26 0.04
N GLN A 202 -16.81 20.57 1.33
CA GLN A 202 -17.59 21.60 1.96
C GLN A 202 -16.59 22.66 2.38
N SER A 203 -16.07 23.36 1.37
CA SER A 203 -15.92 24.79 1.53
C SER A 203 -17.34 25.29 1.80
N THR A 204 -17.72 25.40 3.07
CA THR A 204 -18.86 26.22 3.45
C THR A 204 -18.59 27.57 2.78
N PRO A 205 -19.46 28.08 1.90
CA PRO A 205 -19.29 29.44 1.42
C PRO A 205 -19.24 30.31 2.68
N ALA A 206 -18.16 31.08 2.81
CA ALA A 206 -18.00 32.06 3.88
C ALA A 206 -19.02 33.18 3.64
N ASN A 207 -20.29 32.89 3.89
CA ASN A 207 -21.28 33.91 4.17
C ASN A 207 -21.30 34.08 5.69
N ASP A 208 -21.09 35.33 6.07
CA ASP A 208 -21.02 35.89 7.40
C ASP A 208 -19.70 35.64 8.15
N GLY A 209 -19.06 36.75 8.53
CA GLY A 209 -17.68 36.91 9.04
C GLY A 209 -17.34 36.20 10.37
N THR A 210 -17.99 35.10 10.67
CA THR A 210 -17.52 34.10 11.64
C THR A 210 -16.49 33.20 10.94
N PRO A 211 -15.25 33.06 11.46
CA PRO A 211 -14.33 32.06 10.93
C PRO A 211 -15.01 30.71 11.03
N ALA A 212 -15.20 30.03 9.88
CA ALA A 212 -15.79 28.71 9.83
C ALA A 212 -15.07 27.82 10.84
N GLU A 213 -15.79 27.38 11.87
CA GLU A 213 -15.23 26.51 12.90
C GLU A 213 -14.70 25.26 12.21
N LEU A 214 -13.39 25.00 12.36
CA LEU A 214 -12.72 23.94 11.62
C LEU A 214 -13.32 22.58 12.03
N GLN A 215 -14.19 22.02 11.21
CA GLN A 215 -14.71 20.67 11.43
C GLN A 215 -13.64 19.63 11.09
N ILE A 216 -12.93 19.16 12.11
CA ILE A 216 -11.97 18.07 11.98
C ILE A 216 -12.73 16.75 11.85
N LYS A 217 -12.51 16.05 10.73
CA LYS A 217 -13.18 14.79 10.40
C LYS A 217 -12.14 13.68 10.28
N GLN A 218 -12.35 12.58 11.00
CA GLN A 218 -11.46 11.42 10.88
C GLN A 218 -11.48 10.87 9.45
N ILE A 219 -10.31 10.46 8.94
CA ILE A 219 -10.17 9.84 7.62
C ILE A 219 -10.33 8.33 7.79
N TYR A 220 -11.35 7.75 7.17
CA TYR A 220 -11.64 6.31 7.21
C TYR A 220 -11.38 5.63 5.86
N PRO A 221 -11.24 4.29 5.82
CA PRO A 221 -11.29 3.53 4.58
C PRO A 221 -12.64 3.70 3.87
N SER A 222 -12.68 3.46 2.57
CA SER A 222 -13.92 3.54 1.80
C SER A 222 -14.94 2.52 2.27
N ARG A 223 -16.21 2.93 2.42
CA ARG A 223 -17.33 2.02 2.69
C ARG A 223 -17.38 0.85 1.69
N ASN A 224 -17.22 1.11 0.40
CA ASN A 224 -17.28 0.06 -0.63
C ASN A 224 -16.16 -0.97 -0.46
N LEU A 225 -14.96 -0.53 -0.05
CA LEU A 225 -13.82 -1.42 0.20
C LEU A 225 -13.98 -2.19 1.52
N LEU A 226 -14.53 -1.55 2.56
CA LEU A 226 -14.87 -2.21 3.82
C LEU A 226 -15.98 -3.26 3.66
N GLU A 227 -16.96 -3.03 2.79
CA GLU A 227 -17.97 -4.03 2.42
C GLU A 227 -17.35 -5.14 1.57
N TRP A 228 -16.40 -4.81 0.68
CA TRP A 228 -15.75 -5.81 -0.16
C TRP A 228 -14.83 -6.75 0.64
N VAL A 229 -14.06 -6.21 1.58
CA VAL A 229 -13.05 -6.96 2.33
C VAL A 229 -13.65 -7.90 3.39
N THR A 230 -14.91 -7.71 3.76
CA THR A 230 -15.62 -8.66 4.65
C THR A 230 -15.57 -10.08 4.07
N ARG A 231 -15.72 -10.20 2.74
CA ARG A 231 -15.60 -11.47 2.01
C ARG A 231 -14.30 -12.17 2.32
N ILE A 232 -13.20 -11.43 2.44
CA ILE A 232 -11.85 -11.98 2.66
C ILE A 232 -11.64 -12.30 4.13
N LEU A 233 -12.06 -11.41 5.04
CA LEU A 233 -11.95 -11.63 6.50
C LEU A 233 -12.81 -12.80 7.00
N THR A 234 -13.85 -13.20 6.26
CA THR A 234 -14.66 -14.38 6.57
C THR A 234 -14.16 -15.67 5.92
N MET A 235 -13.04 -15.65 5.19
CA MET A 235 -12.48 -16.86 4.58
C MET A 235 -11.64 -17.64 5.59
N ASP A 236 -12.23 -18.66 6.22
CA ASP A 236 -11.55 -19.51 7.20
C ASP A 236 -10.24 -20.14 6.66
N SER A 237 -10.24 -20.53 5.37
CA SER A 237 -9.06 -21.11 4.72
C SER A 237 -7.91 -20.12 4.60
N LEU A 238 -8.19 -18.83 4.38
CA LEU A 238 -7.16 -17.80 4.30
C LEU A 238 -6.71 -17.36 5.68
N LYS A 239 -7.64 -17.29 6.64
CA LYS A 239 -7.39 -16.93 8.02
C LYS A 239 -6.27 -17.79 8.63
N HIS A 240 -6.34 -19.12 8.48
CA HIS A 240 -5.28 -20.00 9.01
C HIS A 240 -3.88 -19.67 8.48
N HIS A 241 -3.78 -19.24 7.22
CA HIS A 241 -2.51 -18.94 6.56
C HIS A 241 -1.99 -17.52 6.87
N ILE A 242 -2.87 -16.55 7.14
CA ILE A 242 -2.47 -15.16 7.44
C ILE A 242 -2.49 -14.87 8.96
N ASP A 243 -3.14 -15.68 9.79
CA ASP A 243 -3.18 -15.51 11.26
C ASP A 243 -1.77 -15.53 11.90
N GLN A 244 -0.79 -16.12 11.20
CA GLN A 244 0.62 -16.09 11.62
C GLN A 244 1.30 -14.73 11.35
N CYS A 245 0.64 -13.82 10.63
CA CYS A 245 1.14 -12.50 10.28
C CYS A 245 0.38 -11.40 11.04
N CYS A 246 1.11 -10.45 11.64
CA CYS A 246 0.56 -9.26 12.30
C CYS A 246 -0.41 -8.45 11.40
N SER A 247 -0.30 -8.60 10.08
CA SER A 247 -1.13 -7.90 9.08
C SER A 247 -2.60 -8.31 9.09
N TYR A 248 -2.96 -9.55 9.46
CA TYR A 248 -4.37 -9.96 9.50
C TYR A 248 -5.12 -9.27 10.65
N ASP A 249 -4.57 -9.34 11.85
CA ASP A 249 -5.14 -8.72 13.04
C ASP A 249 -5.24 -7.20 12.90
N LEU A 250 -4.22 -6.59 12.28
CA LEU A 250 -4.29 -5.17 11.90
C LEU A 250 -5.41 -4.88 10.90
N ALA A 251 -5.58 -5.71 9.87
CA ALA A 251 -6.66 -5.54 8.91
C ALA A 251 -8.03 -5.67 9.59
N LEU A 252 -8.22 -6.67 10.45
CA LEU A 252 -9.45 -6.86 11.24
C LEU A 252 -9.71 -5.67 12.18
N ALA A 253 -8.69 -5.18 12.87
CA ALA A 253 -8.79 -4.00 13.73
C ALA A 253 -9.15 -2.73 12.94
N LYS A 254 -8.53 -2.51 11.77
CA LYS A 254 -8.87 -1.41 10.86
C LYS A 254 -10.30 -1.53 10.35
N TRP A 255 -10.76 -2.74 10.05
CA TRP A 255 -12.13 -2.98 9.63
C TRP A 255 -13.12 -2.56 10.72
N MET A 256 -12.95 -3.07 11.94
CA MET A 256 -13.82 -2.76 13.09
C MET A 256 -13.84 -1.26 13.40
N TRP A 257 -12.67 -0.62 13.38
CA TRP A 257 -12.55 0.83 13.58
C TRP A 257 -13.23 1.63 12.46
N GLY A 258 -13.02 1.25 11.20
CA GLY A 258 -13.59 1.92 10.03
C GLY A 258 -15.12 1.82 9.98
N THR A 259 -15.66 0.63 10.19
CA THR A 259 -17.12 0.38 10.20
C THR A 259 -17.81 1.08 11.36
N GLU A 260 -17.18 1.14 12.54
CA GLU A 260 -17.70 1.89 13.69
C GLU A 260 -17.74 3.40 13.44
N GLY A 261 -16.63 3.94 12.94
CA GLY A 261 -16.48 5.37 12.67
C GLY A 261 -17.47 5.85 11.63
N LEU A 262 -17.63 5.09 10.53
CA LEU A 262 -18.62 5.39 9.50
C LEU A 262 -20.05 5.27 10.03
N SER A 263 -20.36 4.25 10.84
CA SER A 263 -21.70 4.09 11.41
C SER A 263 -22.08 5.26 12.32
N ARG A 264 -21.16 5.71 13.19
CA ARG A 264 -21.38 6.89 14.04
C ARG A 264 -21.61 8.16 13.22
N ARG A 265 -20.86 8.34 12.14
CA ARG A 265 -21.00 9.51 11.26
C ARG A 265 -22.37 9.55 10.59
N VAL A 266 -22.81 8.44 9.99
CA VAL A 266 -24.10 8.37 9.30
C VAL A 266 -25.26 8.62 10.27
N MET A 267 -25.16 8.12 11.51
CA MET A 267 -26.15 8.44 12.55
C MET A 267 -26.16 9.93 12.94
N SER A 268 -24.99 10.58 13.01
CA SER A 268 -24.92 12.02 13.28
C SER A 268 -25.45 12.89 12.13
N GLU A 269 -25.43 12.35 10.90
CA GLU A 269 -25.92 13.02 9.68
C GLU A 269 -27.42 12.71 9.42
N GLY A 270 -28.09 11.96 10.31
CA GLY A 270 -29.54 11.68 10.24
C GLY A 270 -29.94 10.61 9.22
N GLU A 271 -28.98 9.90 8.65
CA GLU A 271 -29.20 8.79 7.72
C GLU A 271 -29.25 7.44 8.47
N ASP A 272 -29.95 6.46 7.89
CA ASP A 272 -29.91 5.09 8.40
C ASP A 272 -28.48 4.54 8.33
N ALA A 273 -27.90 4.23 9.49
CA ALA A 273 -26.55 3.71 9.56
C ALA A 273 -26.41 2.47 8.65
N PRO A 274 -25.37 2.40 7.79
CA PRO A 274 -25.09 1.19 7.06
C PRO A 274 -24.83 0.06 8.06
N ARG A 275 -25.75 -0.90 8.08
CA ARG A 275 -25.67 -2.04 8.98
C ARG A 275 -24.62 -3.02 8.46
N PHE A 276 -23.38 -2.83 8.89
CA PHE A 276 -22.34 -3.88 8.81
C PHE A 276 -22.68 -5.10 9.70
N THR A 277 -23.73 -5.00 10.52
CA THR A 277 -24.26 -6.08 11.37
C THR A 277 -24.73 -7.32 10.62
N ARG A 278 -24.79 -7.29 9.27
CA ARG A 278 -25.03 -8.49 8.45
C ARG A 278 -23.87 -9.49 8.53
N TYR A 279 -22.70 -9.08 9.00
CA TYR A 279 -21.51 -9.92 9.19
C TYR A 279 -21.31 -10.28 10.67
N ALA A 280 -22.27 -11.02 11.24
CA ALA A 280 -22.30 -11.34 12.67
C ALA A 280 -20.98 -11.95 13.19
N SER A 281 -20.37 -12.86 12.42
CA SER A 281 -19.09 -13.49 12.78
C SER A 281 -17.93 -12.50 12.93
N LEU A 282 -17.89 -11.42 12.14
CA LEU A 282 -16.88 -10.37 12.29
C LEU A 282 -17.21 -9.44 13.47
N GLU A 283 -18.49 -9.08 13.65
CA GLU A 283 -18.92 -8.23 14.76
C GLU A 283 -18.73 -8.89 16.14
N GLU A 284 -18.75 -10.22 16.23
CA GLU A 284 -18.39 -10.97 17.45
C GLU A 284 -16.97 -10.68 17.97
N HIS A 285 -16.07 -10.20 17.10
CA HIS A 285 -14.69 -9.86 17.48
C HIS A 285 -14.57 -8.44 18.08
N ARG A 286 -15.60 -7.59 17.93
CA ARG A 286 -15.59 -6.19 18.38
C ARG A 286 -15.27 -6.03 19.87
N PRO A 287 -15.80 -6.85 20.81
CA PRO A 287 -15.42 -6.78 22.22
C PRO A 287 -13.94 -7.10 22.49
N ARG A 288 -13.26 -7.80 21.56
CA ARG A 288 -11.86 -8.22 21.68
C ARG A 288 -10.86 -7.28 21.03
N ILE A 289 -11.29 -6.15 20.45
CA ILE A 289 -10.42 -5.22 19.71
C ILE A 289 -9.19 -4.77 20.52
N PHE A 290 -9.35 -4.54 21.83
CA PHE A 290 -8.24 -4.19 22.71
C PHE A 290 -7.23 -5.31 22.88
N THR A 291 -7.71 -6.51 23.18
CA THR A 291 -6.87 -7.69 23.33
C THR A 291 -6.11 -7.95 22.03
N LEU A 292 -6.80 -7.87 20.89
CA LEU A 292 -6.23 -8.03 19.56
C LEU A 292 -5.10 -7.03 19.28
N LEU A 293 -5.35 -5.73 19.49
CA LEU A 293 -4.36 -4.68 19.27
C LEU A 293 -3.16 -4.79 20.22
N HIS A 294 -3.41 -5.13 21.49
CA HIS A 294 -2.37 -5.31 22.48
C HIS A 294 -1.47 -6.52 22.16
N GLU A 295 -2.06 -7.67 21.85
CA GLU A 295 -1.32 -8.87 21.45
C GLU A 295 -0.52 -8.64 20.17
N THR A 296 -1.10 -7.96 19.18
CA THR A 296 -0.40 -7.63 17.94
C THR A 296 0.78 -6.70 18.21
N LEU A 297 0.61 -5.67 19.05
CA LEU A 297 1.70 -4.79 19.45
C LEU A 297 2.81 -5.53 20.17
N HIS A 298 2.47 -6.47 21.07
CA HIS A 298 3.45 -7.27 21.78
C HIS A 298 4.23 -8.19 20.83
N ARG A 299 3.57 -8.83 19.86
CA ARG A 299 4.25 -9.67 18.85
C ARG A 299 5.21 -8.84 18.00
N MET A 300 4.78 -7.67 17.52
CA MET A 300 5.63 -6.77 16.72
C MET A 300 6.79 -6.17 17.50
N ASN A 301 6.70 -6.01 18.82
CA ASN A 301 7.84 -5.51 19.59
C ASN A 301 8.95 -6.57 19.76
N SER A 302 8.61 -7.84 19.52
CA SER A 302 9.55 -8.98 19.55
C SER A 302 10.12 -9.35 18.18
N SER A 303 9.45 -8.99 17.08
CA SER A 303 9.97 -9.07 15.71
C SER A 303 10.56 -7.70 15.31
N MET A 304 11.64 -7.65 14.52
CA MET A 304 12.20 -6.37 14.03
C MET A 304 11.30 -5.73 12.94
N GLU A 305 9.99 -5.59 13.21
CA GLU A 305 8.99 -5.18 12.23
C GLU A 305 8.91 -3.66 12.00
N SER A 306 8.29 -3.30 10.88
CA SER A 306 8.16 -1.95 10.35
C SER A 306 7.60 -0.97 11.38
N GLY A 307 8.33 0.12 11.63
CA GLY A 307 7.87 1.21 12.49
C GLY A 307 6.52 1.79 12.05
N GLU A 308 6.18 1.70 10.76
CA GLU A 308 4.90 2.18 10.25
C GLU A 308 3.73 1.33 10.75
N THR A 309 3.79 0.00 10.61
CA THR A 309 2.77 -0.93 11.12
C THR A 309 2.59 -0.77 12.62
N MET A 310 3.71 -0.67 13.36
CA MET A 310 3.68 -0.40 14.81
C MET A 310 2.96 0.91 15.13
N SER A 311 3.29 1.98 14.42
CA SER A 311 2.66 3.29 14.62
C SER A 311 1.17 3.30 14.26
N GLU A 312 0.75 2.54 13.24
CA GLU A 312 -0.68 2.41 12.89
C GLU A 312 -1.47 1.67 13.97
N ILE A 313 -0.89 0.63 14.57
CA ILE A 313 -1.48 -0.12 15.68
C ILE A 313 -1.58 0.76 16.93
N MET A 314 -0.49 1.46 17.27
CA MET A 314 -0.51 2.44 18.36
C MET A 314 -1.55 3.54 18.13
N ALA A 315 -1.71 3.99 16.88
CA ALA A 315 -2.71 4.99 16.53
C ALA A 315 -4.14 4.46 16.75
N LEU A 316 -4.43 3.20 16.41
CA LEU A 316 -5.75 2.60 16.65
C LEU A 316 -5.98 2.36 18.14
N PHE A 317 -4.98 1.80 18.82
CA PHE A 317 -5.08 1.41 20.22
C PHE A 317 -5.13 2.62 21.16
N GLY A 318 -4.32 3.65 20.91
CA GLY A 318 -4.32 4.90 21.67
C GLY A 318 -5.71 5.56 21.67
N SER A 319 -6.36 5.68 20.50
CA SER A 319 -7.71 6.24 20.40
C SER A 319 -8.75 5.42 21.18
N GLN A 320 -8.63 4.09 21.16
CA GLN A 320 -9.51 3.22 21.94
C GLN A 320 -9.29 3.40 23.45
N LEU A 321 -8.04 3.48 23.92
CA LEU A 321 -7.73 3.73 25.33
C LEU A 321 -8.37 5.03 25.83
N VAL A 322 -8.29 6.10 25.03
CA VAL A 322 -8.94 7.38 25.34
C VAL A 322 -10.47 7.21 25.44
N ALA A 323 -11.09 6.52 24.48
CA ALA A 323 -12.54 6.30 24.46
C ALA A 323 -13.04 5.51 25.70
N PHE A 324 -12.21 4.64 26.26
CA PHE A 324 -12.50 3.86 27.47
C PHE A 324 -12.05 4.54 28.77
N GLY A 325 -11.68 5.82 28.72
CA GLY A 325 -11.32 6.61 29.91
C GLY A 325 -9.88 6.41 30.41
N LYS A 326 -9.05 5.60 29.73
CA LYS A 326 -7.62 5.44 30.03
C LYS A 326 -6.79 6.52 29.34
N VAL A 327 -7.10 7.77 29.68
CA VAL A 327 -6.66 8.95 28.91
C VAL A 327 -5.13 9.12 28.89
N GLU A 328 -4.45 8.93 30.03
CA GLU A 328 -2.99 9.07 30.13
C GLU A 328 -2.25 8.03 29.26
N GLN A 329 -2.65 6.76 29.35
CA GLN A 329 -2.08 5.68 28.55
C GLN A 329 -2.34 5.89 27.05
N GLY A 330 -3.54 6.37 26.70
CA GLY A 330 -3.89 6.69 25.32
C GLY A 330 -3.04 7.85 24.77
N GLU A 331 -2.82 8.90 25.54
CA GLU A 331 -1.98 10.04 25.15
C GLU A 331 -0.51 9.65 24.94
N GLU A 332 0.05 8.84 25.85
CA GLU A 332 1.41 8.31 25.71
C GLU A 332 1.54 7.50 24.42
N MET A 333 0.57 6.62 24.14
CA MET A 333 0.58 5.77 22.96
C MET A 333 0.48 6.57 21.66
N LEU A 334 -0.42 7.56 21.59
CA LEU A 334 -0.54 8.46 20.44
C LEU A 334 0.73 9.29 20.23
N THR A 335 1.37 9.74 21.31
CA THR A 335 2.64 10.48 21.25
C THR A 335 3.77 9.61 20.68
N ASN A 336 3.85 8.34 21.10
CA ASN A 336 4.81 7.38 20.55
C ASN A 336 4.53 7.11 19.05
N ALA A 337 3.27 6.95 18.66
CA ALA A 337 2.88 6.79 17.25
C ALA A 337 3.34 7.98 16.40
N ILE A 338 3.12 9.21 16.87
CA ILE A 338 3.58 10.44 16.17
C ILE A 338 5.10 10.44 16.02
N ARG A 339 5.85 10.10 17.08
CA ARG A 339 7.32 10.09 17.05
C ARG A 339 7.85 9.14 15.97
N ILE A 340 7.25 7.97 15.84
CA ILE A 340 7.62 6.98 14.81
C ILE A 340 7.23 7.49 13.42
N THR A 341 5.99 7.96 13.26
CA THR A 341 5.47 8.43 11.95
C THR A 341 6.20 9.67 11.42
N LEU A 342 6.72 10.53 12.30
CA LEU A 342 7.54 11.68 11.89
C LEU A 342 8.87 11.24 11.25
N ARG A 343 9.46 10.13 11.71
CA ARG A 343 10.68 9.56 11.13
C ARG A 343 10.41 8.96 9.75
N SER A 344 9.30 8.22 9.60
CA SER A 344 8.95 7.58 8.32
C SER A 344 8.33 8.53 7.28
N LYS A 345 7.89 9.72 7.71
CA LYS A 345 7.24 10.74 6.87
C LYS A 345 5.94 10.26 6.21
N ASN A 346 5.25 9.29 6.80
CA ASN A 346 3.93 8.86 6.36
C ASN A 346 2.88 9.96 6.63
N VAL A 347 2.63 10.78 5.60
CA VAL A 347 1.77 11.97 5.71
C VAL A 347 0.32 11.60 6.02
N LEU A 348 -0.15 10.48 5.46
CA LEU A 348 -1.51 10.01 5.67
C LEU A 348 -1.74 9.62 7.13
N LEU A 349 -0.84 8.82 7.71
CA LEU A 349 -0.93 8.42 9.11
C LEU A 349 -0.79 9.61 10.05
N GLN A 350 0.10 10.57 9.77
CA GLN A 350 0.19 11.82 10.52
C GLN A 350 -1.13 12.59 10.50
N THR A 351 -1.79 12.67 9.35
CA THR A 351 -3.06 13.38 9.19
C THR A 351 -4.15 12.72 10.03
N ARG A 352 -4.23 11.39 10.01
CA ARG A 352 -5.17 10.62 10.84
C ARG A 352 -4.92 10.84 12.33
N LEU A 353 -3.67 10.65 12.78
CA LEU A 353 -3.26 10.82 14.19
C LEU A 353 -3.58 12.22 14.72
N LEU A 354 -3.43 13.27 13.90
CA LEU A 354 -3.72 14.64 14.31
C LEU A 354 -5.20 14.88 14.60
N ALA A 355 -6.11 14.15 13.96
CA ALA A 355 -7.54 14.22 14.28
C ALA A 355 -7.82 13.55 15.64
N ASP A 356 -7.25 12.37 15.90
CA ASP A 356 -7.36 11.67 17.18
C ASP A 356 -6.81 12.53 18.35
N VAL A 357 -5.66 13.18 18.14
CA VAL A 357 -5.05 14.09 19.14
C VAL A 357 -5.86 15.36 19.35
N PHE A 358 -6.46 15.91 18.29
CA PHE A 358 -7.36 17.06 18.43
C PHE A 358 -8.56 16.72 19.32
N ASP A 359 -9.22 15.58 19.05
CA ASP A 359 -10.38 15.14 19.85
C ASP A 359 -10.00 14.90 21.32
N LEU A 360 -8.83 14.31 21.58
CA LEU A 360 -8.29 14.13 22.92
C LEU A 360 -8.19 15.48 23.67
N TYR A 361 -7.54 16.49 23.09
CA TYR A 361 -7.33 17.77 23.77
C TYR A 361 -8.57 18.65 23.84
N ARG A 362 -9.46 18.58 22.85
CA ARG A 362 -10.76 19.26 22.89
C ARG A 362 -11.60 18.80 24.08
N ASN A 363 -11.59 17.50 24.38
CA ASN A 363 -12.37 16.93 25.46
C ASN A 363 -11.77 17.18 26.86
N LYS A 364 -10.45 17.43 26.96
CA LYS A 364 -9.81 17.66 28.26
C LYS A 364 -10.26 18.94 28.96
N ARG A 365 -10.67 20.01 28.24
CA ARG A 365 -11.07 21.37 28.69
C ARG A 365 -9.98 22.38 29.11
N PRO A 366 -8.96 22.14 29.97
CA PRO A 366 -8.00 23.18 30.35
C PRO A 366 -6.83 23.35 29.36
N VAL A 367 -6.90 22.77 28.15
CA VAL A 367 -5.78 22.74 27.19
C VAL A 367 -6.18 23.20 25.78
N GLU A 368 -7.00 24.25 25.71
CA GLU A 368 -7.52 24.83 24.45
C GLU A 368 -6.41 25.18 23.45
N ALA A 369 -5.26 25.67 23.93
CA ALA A 369 -4.13 26.03 23.07
C ALA A 369 -3.53 24.82 22.31
N GLN A 370 -3.47 23.64 22.93
CA GLN A 370 -2.96 22.43 22.27
C GLN A 370 -3.96 21.90 21.24
N ALA A 371 -5.26 21.94 21.56
CA ALA A 371 -6.32 21.60 20.62
C ALA A 371 -6.28 22.54 19.39
N ALA A 372 -6.17 23.85 19.59
CA ALA A 372 -6.06 24.82 18.50
C ALA A 372 -4.80 24.61 17.63
N ALA A 373 -3.66 24.29 18.26
CA ALA A 373 -2.43 23.98 17.54
C ALA A 373 -2.54 22.68 16.72
N ALA A 374 -3.13 21.63 17.29
CA ALA A 374 -3.40 20.38 16.59
C ALA A 374 -4.34 20.60 15.41
N ALA A 375 -5.41 21.37 15.60
CA ALA A 375 -6.36 21.74 14.56
C ALA A 375 -5.70 22.45 13.37
N THR A 376 -4.88 23.45 13.66
CA THR A 376 -4.12 24.18 12.64
C THR A 376 -3.18 23.26 11.85
N LYS A 377 -2.48 22.36 12.55
CA LYS A 377 -1.57 21.38 11.90
C LYS A 377 -2.35 20.39 11.04
N TYR A 378 -3.46 19.88 11.54
CA TYR A 378 -4.36 18.98 10.82
C TYR A 378 -4.88 19.62 9.54
N GLY A 379 -5.45 20.83 9.62
CA GLY A 379 -5.97 21.56 8.46
C GLY A 379 -4.92 21.75 7.36
N LYS A 380 -3.69 22.13 7.74
CA LYS A 380 -2.57 22.23 6.78
C LYS A 380 -2.25 20.90 6.10
N LYS A 381 -2.21 19.79 6.86
CA LYS A 381 -1.90 18.45 6.33
C LYS A 381 -3.00 17.91 5.41
N VAL A 382 -4.27 18.10 5.78
CA VAL A 382 -5.42 17.77 4.93
C VAL A 382 -5.40 18.59 3.65
N GLY A 383 -5.13 19.89 3.72
CA GLY A 383 -5.03 20.74 2.52
C GLY A 383 -3.93 20.27 1.55
N VAL A 384 -2.77 19.86 2.07
CA VAL A 384 -1.70 19.25 1.26
C VAL A 384 -2.15 17.92 0.66
N LEU A 385 -2.81 17.06 1.42
CA LEU A 385 -3.34 15.78 0.94
C LEU A 385 -4.36 15.98 -0.18
N GLN A 386 -5.34 16.86 0.03
CA GLN A 386 -6.38 17.19 -0.96
C GLN A 386 -5.77 17.79 -2.23
N SER A 387 -4.80 18.71 -2.11
CA SER A 387 -4.09 19.26 -3.26
C SER A 387 -3.37 18.18 -4.07
N ARG A 388 -2.73 17.21 -3.41
CA ARG A 388 -2.04 16.10 -4.08
C ARG A 388 -2.99 15.11 -4.73
N ILE A 389 -4.16 14.87 -4.13
CA ILE A 389 -5.23 14.08 -4.74
C ILE A 389 -5.77 14.81 -5.97
N ALA A 390 -6.07 16.10 -5.86
CA ALA A 390 -6.58 16.92 -6.97
C ALA A 390 -5.59 16.97 -8.14
N ALA A 391 -4.29 17.15 -7.86
CA ALA A 391 -3.24 17.09 -8.87
C ALA A 391 -3.23 15.74 -9.59
N ALA A 392 -3.33 14.63 -8.86
CA ALA A 392 -3.40 13.29 -9.46
C ALA A 392 -4.70 13.07 -10.26
N GLN A 393 -5.83 13.63 -9.83
CA GLN A 393 -7.11 13.56 -10.55
C GLN A 393 -7.10 14.41 -11.83
N ALA A 394 -6.33 15.50 -11.86
CA ALA A 394 -6.17 16.35 -13.04
C ALA A 394 -5.41 15.66 -14.18
N GLU A 395 -4.61 14.64 -13.87
CA GLU A 395 -3.91 13.79 -14.84
C GLU A 395 -4.88 12.80 -15.53
N ALA A 396 -5.86 13.34 -16.26
CA ALA A 396 -6.97 12.57 -16.83
C ALA A 396 -6.52 11.42 -17.73
N ALA A 397 -5.43 11.60 -18.49
CA ALA A 397 -4.86 10.56 -19.34
C ALA A 397 -4.32 9.38 -18.52
N THR A 398 -3.57 9.66 -17.45
CA THR A 398 -3.02 8.67 -16.51
C THR A 398 -4.15 7.92 -15.81
N VAL A 399 -5.11 8.65 -15.23
CA VAL A 399 -6.27 8.04 -14.56
C VAL A 399 -7.02 7.12 -15.52
N SER A 400 -7.34 7.62 -16.71
CA SER A 400 -8.05 6.85 -17.74
C SER A 400 -7.27 5.61 -18.18
N ALA A 401 -5.96 5.71 -18.39
CA ALA A 401 -5.12 4.60 -18.81
C ALA A 401 -5.07 3.49 -17.76
N LEU A 402 -4.92 3.86 -16.49
CA LEU A 402 -4.81 2.91 -15.38
C LEU A 402 -6.13 2.22 -15.05
N LEU A 403 -7.22 2.97 -14.90
CA LEU A 403 -8.51 2.39 -14.50
C LEU A 403 -9.13 1.48 -15.58
N ARG A 404 -8.73 1.66 -16.84
CA ARG A 404 -9.13 0.79 -17.96
C ARG A 404 -8.10 -0.28 -18.29
N TRP A 405 -7.00 -0.35 -17.54
CA TRP A 405 -5.91 -1.24 -17.87
C TRP A 405 -6.31 -2.71 -17.69
N THR A 406 -6.03 -3.49 -18.73
CA THR A 406 -6.14 -4.95 -18.73
C THR A 406 -4.88 -5.52 -19.38
N ALA A 407 -4.39 -6.65 -18.87
CA ALA A 407 -3.23 -7.32 -19.44
C ALA A 407 -3.55 -7.89 -20.85
N GLY A 408 -3.39 -7.05 -21.87
CA GLY A 408 -3.68 -7.39 -23.27
C GLY A 408 -4.20 -6.23 -24.14
N GLY A 409 -4.50 -5.06 -23.56
CA GLY A 409 -5.04 -3.92 -24.30
C GLY A 409 -4.03 -3.14 -25.17
N GLY A 410 -2.73 -3.36 -25.01
CA GLY A 410 -1.65 -2.60 -25.68
C GLY A 410 -1.39 -2.93 -27.15
N GLY A 411 -2.39 -3.45 -27.88
CA GLY A 411 -2.23 -3.97 -29.25
C GLY A 411 -3.32 -3.57 -30.25
N LYS A 412 -4.18 -2.60 -29.93
CA LYS A 412 -5.09 -2.00 -30.93
C LYS A 412 -4.75 -0.52 -31.06
N THR A 413 -3.94 -0.24 -32.09
CA THR A 413 -3.81 1.02 -32.84
C THR A 413 -4.36 2.27 -32.16
N ALA A 414 -3.47 3.22 -31.88
CA ALA A 414 -3.82 4.63 -31.82
C ALA A 414 -4.72 4.96 -33.02
N SER A 415 -6.00 5.22 -32.76
CA SER A 415 -6.95 5.65 -33.77
C SER A 415 -6.46 6.97 -34.34
N THR A 416 -6.09 6.94 -35.61
CA THR A 416 -5.84 8.11 -36.44
C THR A 416 -7.02 9.07 -36.32
N PRO A 417 -6.81 10.38 -36.13
CA PRO A 417 -7.92 11.33 -36.05
C PRO A 417 -8.66 11.39 -37.40
N PRO A 418 -9.97 11.68 -37.41
CA PRO A 418 -10.72 11.80 -38.65
C PRO A 418 -10.18 13.00 -39.43
N ARG A 419 -9.79 12.77 -40.69
CA ARG A 419 -9.57 13.85 -41.64
C ARG A 419 -10.93 14.48 -41.96
N GLY A 420 -11.00 15.80 -41.82
CA GLY A 420 -12.06 16.61 -42.40
C GLY A 420 -12.03 16.61 -43.91
#